data_AF-A0A967C5T9-F1
#
_entry.id   AF-A0A967C5T9-F1
#
_cell.length_a   1.000
_cell.length_b   1.000
_cell.length_c   1.000
_cell.angle_alpha   90.00
_cell.angle_beta   90.00
_cell.angle_gamma   90.00
#
_symmetry.space_group_name_H-M   'P 1'
#
loop_
_entity.id
_entity.type
_entity.pdbx_description
1 polymer ?
#
loop_
_entity_poly.entity_id
_entity_poly.type
_entity_poly.pdbx_seq_one_letter_code
_entity_poly.pdbx_strand_id
1 'polypeptide(L)'
;MDQAAKQGWRYTPNLISAVSWLAAGWIAWELFYYEQFKLNAAEGSVEGVFQPLASWFGVPDQEPFVRWSVALLEIAAATLALNQPTRWFGALMTMGLMGGAIFFHTIGPIGIDPYDDGAMLFKEACFTFVIASVLAVLHRGDALSAVARFRAPAQA
;
A
#
# COMPACT_ATOMS: atom_id res chain seq x y z
N MET A 1 29.15 19.63 -27.65
CA MET A 1 27.80 20.22 -27.68
C MET A 1 26.82 19.14 -28.16
N ASP A 2 26.80 18.00 -27.48
CA ASP A 2 25.90 17.72 -26.35
C ASP A 2 24.45 17.41 -26.79
N GLN A 3 24.34 16.34 -27.59
CA GLN A 3 23.08 15.64 -27.85
C GLN A 3 22.78 14.58 -26.76
N ALA A 4 23.70 14.39 -25.80
CA ALA A 4 23.57 13.40 -24.73
C ALA A 4 22.78 13.94 -23.52
N ALA A 5 22.76 15.25 -23.29
CA ALA A 5 22.01 15.88 -22.20
C ALA A 5 20.50 16.06 -22.43
N LYS A 6 19.94 15.58 -23.55
CA LYS A 6 18.49 15.68 -23.87
C LYS A 6 17.74 14.35 -23.84
N GLN A 7 18.28 13.32 -23.21
CA GLN A 7 17.49 12.12 -22.87
C GLN A 7 16.70 12.34 -21.58
N GLY A 8 15.88 13.40 -21.58
CA GLY A 8 14.82 13.55 -20.60
C GLY A 8 13.83 12.40 -20.77
N TRP A 9 13.53 11.70 -19.68
CA TRP A 9 12.33 10.88 -19.48
C TRP A 9 11.77 10.20 -20.75
N ARG A 10 12.54 9.31 -21.37
CA ARG A 10 12.00 8.50 -22.48
C ARG A 10 11.16 7.36 -21.92
N TYR A 11 9.90 7.65 -21.62
CA TYR A 11 8.85 6.66 -21.50
C TYR A 11 8.77 5.89 -22.84
N THR A 12 9.30 4.66 -22.86
CA THR A 12 8.98 3.72 -23.93
C THR A 12 7.78 2.93 -23.45
N PRO A 13 6.58 3.12 -24.04
CA PRO A 13 5.43 2.31 -23.69
C PRO A 13 5.73 0.87 -24.08
N ASN A 14 6.19 0.10 -23.12
CA ASN A 14 6.24 -1.35 -23.19
C ASN A 14 5.17 -1.91 -22.25
N LEU A 15 4.83 -3.19 -22.46
CA LEU A 15 3.79 -3.86 -21.70
C LEU A 15 4.00 -3.75 -20.19
N ILE A 16 5.25 -3.83 -19.71
CA ILE A 16 5.60 -3.72 -18.29
C ILE A 16 5.20 -2.33 -17.77
N SER A 17 5.53 -1.27 -18.49
CA SER A 17 5.20 0.09 -18.07
C SER A 17 3.69 0.32 -17.99
N ALA A 18 2.94 -0.19 -18.97
CA ALA A 18 1.47 -0.11 -18.97
C ALA A 18 0.87 -0.89 -17.78
N VAL A 19 1.31 -2.14 -17.57
CA VAL A 19 0.87 -2.97 -16.43
C VAL A 19 1.22 -2.32 -15.10
N SER A 20 2.42 -1.76 -14.96
CA SER A 20 2.84 -1.06 -13.75
C SER A 20 1.98 0.17 -13.44
N TRP A 21 1.56 0.93 -14.45
CA TRP A 21 0.66 2.07 -14.26
C TRP A 21 -0.76 1.64 -13.92
N LEU A 22 -1.27 0.56 -14.53
CA LEU A 22 -2.57 0.00 -14.16
C LEU A 22 -2.57 -0.51 -12.72
N ALA A 23 -1.53 -1.25 -12.32
CA ALA A 23 -1.38 -1.74 -10.96
C ALA A 23 -1.21 -0.60 -9.94
N ALA A 24 -0.37 0.40 -10.24
CA ALA A 24 -0.21 1.57 -9.38
C ALA A 24 -1.50 2.41 -9.29
N GLY A 25 -2.24 2.54 -10.40
CA GLY A 25 -3.53 3.21 -10.45
C GLY A 25 -4.58 2.50 -9.60
N TRP A 26 -4.64 1.16 -9.67
CA TRP A 26 -5.50 0.35 -8.80
C TRP A 26 -5.17 0.55 -7.33
N ILE A 27 -3.89 0.39 -6.95
CA ILE A 27 -3.45 0.58 -5.55
C ILE A 27 -3.82 1.96 -5.04
N ALA A 28 -3.57 3.01 -5.84
CA ALA A 28 -3.90 4.36 -5.44
C ALA A 28 -5.41 4.57 -5.31
N TRP A 29 -6.20 4.10 -6.27
CA TRP A 29 -7.65 4.16 -6.19
C TRP A 29 -8.17 3.50 -4.92
N GLU A 30 -7.76 2.25 -4.67
CA GLU A 30 -8.22 1.46 -3.53
C GLU A 30 -7.87 2.13 -2.21
N LEU A 31 -6.59 2.43 -2.00
CA LEU A 31 -6.13 3.01 -0.73
C LEU A 31 -6.76 4.39 -0.50
N PHE A 32 -6.77 5.29 -1.50
CA PHE A 32 -7.39 6.61 -1.34
C PHE A 32 -8.91 6.56 -1.18
N TYR A 33 -9.59 5.61 -1.83
CA TYR A 33 -11.04 5.49 -1.74
C TYR A 33 -11.47 5.17 -0.30
N TYR A 34 -10.78 4.25 0.38
CA TYR A 34 -11.16 3.87 1.75
C TYR A 34 -10.77 4.88 2.83
N GLU A 35 -9.94 5.88 2.51
CA GLU A 35 -9.61 6.96 3.45
C GLU A 35 -10.83 7.76 3.89
N GLN A 36 -11.85 7.88 3.06
CA GLN A 36 -13.08 8.58 3.45
C GLN A 36 -13.76 7.93 4.67
N PHE A 37 -13.64 6.61 4.83
CA PHE A 37 -14.19 5.89 5.98
C PHE A 37 -13.26 6.02 7.20
N LYS A 38 -11.95 5.92 6.97
CA LYS A 38 -10.94 6.00 8.04
C LYS A 38 -10.83 7.41 8.61
N LEU A 39 -10.64 8.43 7.78
CA LEU A 39 -10.39 9.80 8.24
C LEU A 39 -11.63 10.46 8.87
N ASN A 40 -12.83 10.10 8.42
CA ASN A 40 -14.09 10.63 8.99
C ASN A 40 -14.63 9.82 10.17
N ALA A 41 -13.92 8.77 10.60
CA ALA A 41 -14.39 7.88 11.66
C ALA A 41 -15.80 7.31 11.39
N ALA A 42 -16.02 6.81 10.17
CA ALA A 42 -17.27 6.14 9.84
C ALA A 42 -17.53 4.99 10.82
N GLU A 43 -18.78 4.81 11.25
CA GLU A 43 -19.15 3.83 12.28
C GLU A 43 -18.61 2.43 11.99
N GLY A 44 -18.77 1.93 10.75
CA GLY A 44 -18.20 0.65 10.34
C GLY A 44 -16.67 0.60 10.45
N SER A 45 -15.97 1.69 10.12
CA SER A 45 -14.51 1.75 10.28
C SER A 45 -14.11 1.64 11.75
N VAL A 46 -14.79 2.38 12.64
CA VAL A 46 -14.46 2.39 14.08
C VAL A 46 -14.81 1.04 14.70
N GLU A 47 -16.09 0.65 14.65
CA GLU A 47 -16.60 -0.51 15.38
C GLU A 47 -16.22 -1.84 14.73
N GLY A 48 -16.20 -1.88 13.39
CA GLY A 48 -15.96 -3.11 12.65
C GLY A 48 -14.49 -3.48 12.47
N VAL A 49 -13.57 -2.51 12.57
CA VAL A 49 -12.14 -2.73 12.25
C VAL A 49 -11.22 -2.23 13.35
N PHE A 50 -11.27 -0.94 13.67
CA PHE A 50 -10.20 -0.32 14.45
C PHE A 50 -10.38 -0.42 15.96
N GLN A 51 -11.61 -0.43 16.49
CA GLN A 51 -11.86 -0.67 17.91
C GLN A 51 -11.50 -2.10 18.33
N PRO A 52 -11.86 -3.17 17.56
CA PRO A 52 -11.36 -4.52 17.82
C PRO A 52 -9.84 -4.60 17.78
N LEU A 53 -9.22 -3.93 16.79
CA LEU A 53 -7.78 -3.93 16.62
C LEU A 53 -7.05 -3.20 17.76
N ALA A 54 -7.53 -2.02 18.17
CA ALA A 54 -7.01 -1.27 19.30
C ALA A 54 -7.12 -2.06 20.61
N SER A 55 -8.23 -2.75 20.81
CA SER A 55 -8.44 -3.64 21.95
C SER A 55 -7.45 -4.82 21.94
N TRP A 56 -7.21 -5.43 20.77
CA TRP A 56 -6.25 -6.51 20.59
C TRP A 56 -4.80 -6.07 20.83
N PHE A 57 -4.47 -4.82 20.49
CA PHE A 57 -3.18 -4.21 20.84
C PHE A 57 -3.05 -3.78 22.30
N GLY A 58 -4.11 -3.92 23.12
CA GLY A 58 -4.10 -3.52 24.53
C GLY A 58 -4.18 -2.00 24.75
N VAL A 59 -4.67 -1.25 23.74
CA VAL A 59 -4.81 0.21 23.77
C VAL A 59 -6.22 0.65 23.33
N PRO A 60 -7.30 0.14 23.96
CA PRO A 60 -8.69 0.37 23.51
C PRO A 60 -9.09 1.85 23.49
N ASP A 61 -8.51 2.68 24.37
CA ASP A 61 -8.77 4.12 24.43
C ASP A 61 -8.04 4.92 23.33
N GLN A 62 -7.23 4.25 22.52
CA GLN A 62 -6.38 4.85 21.48
C GLN A 62 -6.77 4.38 20.07
N GLU A 63 -8.01 3.93 19.85
CA GLU A 63 -8.54 3.60 18.51
C GLU A 63 -8.25 4.69 17.47
N PRO A 64 -8.46 6.00 17.75
CA PRO A 64 -8.20 7.01 16.74
C PRO A 64 -6.73 7.04 16.33
N PHE A 65 -5.81 6.81 17.26
CA PHE A 65 -4.39 6.73 16.95
C PHE A 65 -4.07 5.52 16.06
N VAL A 66 -4.65 4.35 16.33
CA VAL A 66 -4.46 3.14 15.51
C VAL A 66 -5.00 3.36 14.09
N ARG A 67 -6.23 3.89 13.96
CA ARG A 67 -6.87 4.16 12.67
C ARG A 67 -6.12 5.20 11.84
N TRP A 68 -5.74 6.31 12.44
CA TRP A 68 -4.99 7.37 11.75
C TRP A 68 -3.59 6.90 11.34
N SER A 69 -2.95 6.06 12.14
CA SER A 69 -1.67 5.46 11.77
C SER A 69 -1.77 4.63 10.49
N VAL A 70 -2.80 3.78 10.38
CA VAL A 70 -3.02 2.98 9.16
C VAL A 70 -3.37 3.88 7.97
N ALA A 71 -4.27 4.84 8.14
CA ALA A 71 -4.64 5.82 7.11
C ALA A 71 -3.41 6.57 6.54
N LEU A 72 -2.54 7.07 7.42
CA LEU A 72 -1.32 7.78 7.00
C LEU A 72 -0.35 6.86 6.24
N LEU A 73 -0.22 5.59 6.66
CA LEU A 73 0.62 4.61 5.97
C LEU A 73 0.06 4.24 4.59
N GLU A 74 -1.26 4.10 4.46
CA GLU A 74 -1.95 3.82 3.20
C GLU A 74 -1.82 4.99 2.21
N ILE A 75 -2.03 6.23 2.66
CA ILE A 75 -1.79 7.45 1.87
C ILE A 75 -0.33 7.51 1.37
N ALA A 76 0.62 7.22 2.25
CA ALA A 76 2.04 7.18 1.88
C ALA A 76 2.30 6.09 0.83
N ALA A 77 1.78 4.87 1.05
CA ALA A 77 1.93 3.74 0.12
C ALA A 77 1.37 4.07 -1.27
N ALA A 78 0.16 4.63 -1.34
CA ALA A 78 -0.49 5.05 -2.58
C ALA A 78 0.32 6.11 -3.33
N THR A 79 0.77 7.15 -2.62
CA THR A 79 1.57 8.25 -3.20
C THR A 79 2.89 7.73 -3.76
N LEU A 80 3.57 6.86 -3.00
CA LEU A 80 4.84 6.26 -3.42
C LEU A 80 4.66 5.30 -4.59
N ALA A 81 3.57 4.55 -4.66
CA ALA A 81 3.26 3.63 -5.75
C ALA A 81 3.03 4.39 -7.08
N LEU A 82 2.38 5.55 -7.04
CA LEU A 82 2.20 6.40 -8.22
C LEU A 82 3.53 7.00 -8.71
N ASN A 83 4.41 7.39 -7.78
CA ASN A 83 5.69 8.02 -8.11
C ASN A 83 6.74 7.00 -8.57
N GLN A 84 7.09 7.00 -9.87
CA GLN A 84 7.96 5.98 -10.48
C GLN A 84 9.28 5.70 -9.75
N PRO A 85 10.06 6.70 -9.28
CA PRO A 85 11.32 6.44 -8.58
C PRO A 85 11.15 5.67 -7.26
N THR A 86 9.97 5.77 -6.63
CA THR A 86 9.64 5.13 -5.34
C THR A 86 8.59 4.04 -5.46
N ARG A 87 8.19 3.67 -6.67
CA ARG A 87 7.08 2.75 -6.93
C ARG A 87 7.28 1.39 -6.29
N TRP A 88 8.51 0.87 -6.34
CA TRP A 88 8.87 -0.39 -5.69
C TRP A 88 8.59 -0.34 -4.18
N PHE A 89 8.84 0.81 -3.54
CA PHE A 89 8.65 0.98 -2.10
C PHE A 89 7.16 1.11 -1.76
N GLY A 90 6.39 1.87 -2.54
CA GLY A 90 4.94 1.94 -2.40
C GLY A 90 4.26 0.57 -2.59
N ALA A 91 4.75 -0.24 -3.54
CA ALA A 91 4.26 -1.61 -3.73
C ALA A 91 4.53 -2.49 -2.50
N LEU A 92 5.74 -2.45 -1.94
CA LEU A 92 6.08 -3.21 -0.72
C LEU A 92 5.29 -2.75 0.50
N MET A 93 5.09 -1.44 0.67
CA MET A 93 4.24 -0.91 1.74
C MET A 93 2.80 -1.40 1.60
N THR A 94 2.24 -1.35 0.39
CA THR A 94 0.89 -1.86 0.11
C THR A 94 0.77 -3.36 0.42
N MET A 95 1.77 -4.17 0.03
CA MET A 95 1.82 -5.58 0.40
C MET A 95 1.80 -5.78 1.92
N GLY A 96 2.59 -5.00 2.67
CA GLY A 96 2.63 -5.08 4.13
C GLY A 96 1.29 -4.71 4.77
N LEU A 97 0.67 -3.62 4.30
CA LEU A 97 -0.62 -3.14 4.81
C LEU A 97 -1.75 -4.13 4.52
N MET A 98 -1.88 -4.59 3.27
CA MET A 98 -2.89 -5.58 2.90
C MET A 98 -2.62 -6.94 3.54
N GLY A 99 -1.35 -7.34 3.68
CA GLY A 99 -0.97 -8.54 4.42
C GLY A 99 -1.36 -8.47 5.89
N GLY A 100 -1.18 -7.31 6.52
CA GLY A 100 -1.66 -7.02 7.87
C GLY A 100 -3.18 -7.09 7.96
N ALA A 101 -3.91 -6.47 7.02
CA ALA A 101 -5.37 -6.54 6.97
C ALA A 101 -5.84 -8.00 6.85
N ILE A 102 -5.31 -8.77 5.88
CA ILE A 102 -5.63 -10.19 5.70
C ILE A 102 -5.36 -10.98 6.99
N PHE A 103 -4.21 -10.75 7.63
CA PHE A 103 -3.88 -11.38 8.91
C PHE A 103 -4.92 -11.06 9.99
N PHE A 104 -5.29 -9.78 10.17
CA PHE A 104 -6.23 -9.40 11.23
C PHE A 104 -7.69 -9.81 10.95
N HIS A 105 -8.07 -9.96 9.68
CA HIS A 105 -9.35 -10.54 9.28
C HIS A 105 -9.41 -12.08 9.48
N THR A 106 -8.27 -12.78 9.37
CA THR A 106 -8.23 -14.25 9.42
C THR A 106 -7.88 -14.81 10.80
N ILE A 107 -6.84 -14.26 11.43
CA ILE A 107 -6.28 -14.72 12.71
C ILE A 107 -6.57 -13.70 13.83
N GLY A 108 -6.69 -12.43 13.47
CA GLY A 108 -6.92 -11.34 14.41
C GLY A 108 -8.40 -11.13 14.79
N PRO A 109 -8.69 -9.98 15.43
CA PRO A 109 -9.97 -9.72 16.09
C PRO A 109 -11.09 -9.26 15.16
N ILE A 110 -10.81 -8.98 13.88
CA ILE A 110 -11.76 -8.32 12.97
C ILE A 110 -12.79 -9.32 12.43
N GLY A 111 -12.36 -10.54 12.13
CA GLY A 111 -13.19 -11.53 11.43
C GLY A 111 -13.27 -11.26 9.92
N ILE A 112 -13.72 -12.26 9.14
CA ILE A 112 -13.70 -12.21 7.67
C ILE A 112 -14.75 -11.26 7.10
N ASP A 113 -15.93 -11.20 7.72
CA ASP A 113 -17.06 -10.39 7.26
C ASP A 113 -17.65 -9.56 8.42
N PRO A 114 -16.94 -8.50 8.85
CA PRO A 114 -17.36 -7.69 9.99
C PRO A 114 -18.63 -6.86 9.72
N TYR A 115 -19.05 -6.74 8.45
CA TYR A 115 -20.18 -5.92 8.03
C TYR A 115 -21.38 -6.71 7.49
N ASP A 116 -21.27 -8.04 7.43
CA ASP A 116 -22.27 -8.93 6.81
C ASP A 116 -22.57 -8.51 5.34
N ASP A 117 -21.52 -8.13 4.60
CA ASP A 117 -21.59 -7.62 3.23
C ASP A 117 -21.05 -8.61 2.17
N GLY A 118 -20.86 -9.87 2.59
CA GLY A 118 -20.26 -10.90 1.76
C GLY A 118 -18.74 -10.77 1.69
N ALA A 119 -18.11 -10.32 2.78
CA ALA A 119 -16.67 -10.16 2.98
C ALA A 119 -16.01 -9.23 1.94
N MET A 120 -16.69 -8.14 1.56
CA MET A 120 -16.22 -7.22 0.52
C MET A 120 -14.84 -6.65 0.86
N LEU A 121 -14.68 -6.11 2.07
CA LEU A 121 -13.41 -5.52 2.52
C LEU A 121 -12.26 -6.53 2.50
N PHE A 122 -12.51 -7.78 2.91
CA PHE A 122 -11.51 -8.84 2.91
C PHE A 122 -11.10 -9.24 1.48
N LYS A 123 -12.05 -9.37 0.57
CA LYS A 123 -11.78 -9.67 -0.85
C LYS A 123 -10.93 -8.58 -1.50
N GLU A 124 -11.24 -7.32 -1.22
CA GLU A 124 -10.47 -6.18 -1.73
C GLU A 124 -9.03 -6.18 -1.18
N ALA A 125 -8.85 -6.48 0.11
CA ALA A 125 -7.51 -6.64 0.69
C ALA A 125 -6.71 -7.76 -0.01
N CYS A 126 -7.32 -8.92 -0.26
CA CYS A 126 -6.69 -10.02 -0.99
C CYS A 126 -6.33 -9.63 -2.43
N PHE A 127 -7.26 -9.01 -3.16
CA PHE A 127 -7.02 -8.61 -4.54
C PHE A 127 -5.90 -7.57 -4.63
N THR A 128 -5.95 -6.54 -3.79
CA THR A 128 -4.93 -5.49 -3.73
C THR A 128 -3.58 -6.02 -3.29
N PHE A 129 -3.53 -7.00 -2.39
CA PHE A 129 -2.28 -7.70 -2.05
C PHE A 129 -1.64 -8.39 -3.27
N VAL A 130 -2.44 -9.05 -4.11
CA VAL A 130 -1.95 -9.68 -5.35
C VAL A 130 -1.45 -8.62 -6.33
N ILE A 131 -2.20 -7.54 -6.54
CA ILE A 131 -1.79 -6.44 -7.43
C ILE A 131 -0.47 -5.81 -6.94
N ALA A 132 -0.35 -5.55 -5.63
CA ALA A 132 0.87 -5.02 -5.03
C ALA A 132 2.04 -6.00 -5.15
N SER A 133 1.80 -7.30 -5.02
CA SER A 133 2.81 -8.35 -5.22
C SER A 133 3.33 -8.38 -6.65
N VAL A 134 2.44 -8.30 -7.64
CA VAL A 134 2.82 -8.20 -9.05
C VAL A 134 3.66 -6.95 -9.27
N LEU A 135 3.23 -5.80 -8.75
CA LEU A 135 3.95 -4.54 -8.93
C LEU A 135 5.34 -4.57 -8.28
N ALA A 136 5.46 -5.14 -7.08
CA ALA A 136 6.72 -5.33 -6.39
C ALA A 136 7.67 -6.25 -7.17
N VAL A 137 7.17 -7.35 -7.74
CA VAL A 137 7.96 -8.25 -8.57
C VAL A 137 8.44 -7.55 -9.84
N LEU A 138 7.59 -6.78 -10.53
CA LEU A 138 7.96 -6.03 -11.73
C LEU A 138 9.08 -5.00 -11.45
N HIS A 139 9.06 -4.38 -10.26
CA HIS A 139 10.02 -3.36 -9.85
C HIS A 139 11.11 -3.84 -8.87
N ARG A 140 11.30 -5.16 -8.73
CA ARG A 140 12.31 -5.73 -7.81
C ARG A 140 13.75 -5.28 -8.11
N GLY A 141 14.06 -5.02 -9.38
CA GLY A 141 15.38 -4.51 -9.80
C GLY A 141 15.66 -3.11 -9.24
N ASP A 142 14.64 -2.26 -9.18
CA ASP A 142 14.73 -0.91 -8.61
C ASP A 142 14.98 -0.99 -7.10
N ALA A 143 14.26 -1.89 -6.41
CA ALA A 143 14.44 -2.14 -4.98
C ALA A 143 15.87 -2.64 -4.65
N LEU A 144 16.36 -3.64 -5.38
CA LEU A 144 17.71 -4.18 -5.19
C LEU A 144 18.79 -3.13 -5.47
N SER A 145 18.59 -2.33 -6.52
CA SER A 145 19.51 -1.24 -6.88
C SER A 145 19.54 -0.16 -5.81
N ALA A 146 18.39 0.20 -5.23
CA ALA A 146 18.32 1.14 -4.12
C ALA A 146 19.09 0.61 -2.90
N VAL A 147 18.87 -0.65 -2.50
CA VAL A 147 19.59 -1.29 -1.39
C VAL A 147 21.10 -1.35 -1.64
N ALA A 148 21.53 -1.66 -2.87
CA ALA A 148 22.95 -1.70 -3.22
C ALA A 148 23.62 -0.32 -3.08
N ARG A 149 22.93 0.77 -3.44
CA ARG A 149 23.43 2.15 -3.28
C ARG A 149 23.60 2.54 -1.81
N PHE A 150 22.76 2.04 -0.90
CA PHE A 150 22.95 2.26 0.54
C PHE A 150 24.10 1.44 1.13
N ARG A 151 24.45 0.30 0.53
CA ARG A 151 25.51 -0.60 1.02
C ARG A 151 26.91 -0.26 0.50
N ALA A 152 27.03 0.48 -0.58
CA ALA A 152 28.30 1.05 -1.00
C ALA A 152 28.52 2.36 -0.22
N PRO A 153 29.32 2.40 0.87
CA PRO A 153 29.73 3.67 1.42
C PRO A 153 30.42 4.45 0.31
N ALA A 154 30.10 5.74 0.22
CA ALA A 154 30.72 6.66 -0.71
C ALA A 154 32.24 6.50 -0.61
N GLN A 155 32.87 6.00 -1.68
CA GLN A 155 34.30 6.16 -1.87
C GLN A 155 34.48 7.65 -2.21
N ALA A 156 34.59 8.47 -1.17
CA ALA A 156 34.94 9.88 -1.22
C ALA A 156 36.36 10.04 -0.66
#